data_AF-A0A7S2J2B6-F1
#
_entry.id   AF-A0A7S2J2B6-F1
#
_cell.length_a   1.000
_cell.length_b   1.000
_cell.length_c   1.000
_cell.angle_alpha   90.00
_cell.angle_beta   90.00
_cell.angle_gamma   90.00
#
_symmetry.space_group_name_H-M   'P 1'
#
loop_
_entity.id
_entity.type
_entity.pdbx_description
1 polymer ?
#
loop_
_entity_poly.entity_id
_entity_poly.type
_entity_poly.pdbx_seq_one_letter_code
_entity_poly.pdbx_strand_id
1 'polypeptide(L)'
;RRGLRHFCGSGRWPAAPSTFANSGLEMLSRHPIVRSRAMVFQRQAWFEWSFVQRGALMAEVACPGDRKIAVLNIHTTPGTEVLESGVGVRTQARPPNPIGLVQMMEALEAFKDFAGGADQRIVCGDFNLAKDSPFFATLILKARSLGLEDCFPASPPTFGCTDEPLEVLLTKPKDRGVPKVLDHVLSDAPCASARVEAL
;
A
#
# COMPACT_ATOMS: atom_id res chain seq x y z
N ARG A 1 -13.90 -5.50 26.44
CA ARG A 1 -13.03 -6.41 25.64
C ARG A 1 -12.64 -5.66 24.34
N ARG A 2 -11.40 -5.17 24.21
CA ARG A 2 -10.94 -4.18 23.19
C ARG A 2 -10.03 -4.74 22.07
N GLY A 3 -10.27 -5.98 21.65
CA GLY A 3 -9.42 -6.66 20.65
C GLY A 3 -9.81 -6.37 19.20
N LEU A 4 -8.90 -6.63 18.27
CA LEU A 4 -9.18 -6.75 16.84
C LEU A 4 -9.96 -8.06 16.63
N ARG A 5 -11.20 -7.98 16.17
CA ARG A 5 -12.15 -9.13 16.14
C ARG A 5 -12.64 -9.48 14.75
N HIS A 6 -12.62 -8.50 13.87
CA HIS A 6 -13.09 -8.64 12.51
C HIS A 6 -11.87 -8.61 11.61
N PHE A 7 -11.82 -9.50 10.64
CA PHE A 7 -10.75 -9.55 9.68
C PHE A 7 -11.30 -9.79 8.28
N CYS A 8 -10.60 -9.28 7.28
CA CYS A 8 -10.75 -9.69 5.89
C CYS A 8 -9.36 -9.77 5.26
N GLY A 9 -9.25 -10.53 4.17
CA GLY A 9 -7.98 -10.71 3.46
C GLY A 9 -8.19 -10.88 1.97
N SER A 10 -7.11 -10.76 1.21
CA SER A 10 -7.09 -10.95 -0.25
C SER A 10 -7.29 -12.40 -0.71
N GLY A 11 -7.54 -13.32 0.21
CA GLY A 11 -7.71 -14.75 -0.03
C GLY A 11 -6.60 -15.57 0.62
N ARG A 12 -6.74 -16.91 0.58
CA ARG A 12 -5.73 -17.85 1.10
C ARG A 12 -4.80 -18.39 0.01
N TRP A 13 -5.31 -18.47 -1.21
CA TRP A 13 -4.63 -19.10 -2.34
C TRP A 13 -4.34 -18.07 -3.44
N PRO A 14 -3.23 -18.24 -4.19
CA PRO A 14 -3.03 -17.47 -5.41
C PRO A 14 -4.14 -17.81 -6.43
N ALA A 15 -4.57 -16.82 -7.19
CA ALA A 15 -5.41 -17.04 -8.36
C ALA A 15 -4.57 -16.90 -9.64
N ALA A 16 -4.96 -17.64 -10.68
CA ALA A 16 -4.28 -17.60 -11.96
C ALA A 16 -4.17 -16.15 -12.47
N PRO A 17 -2.98 -15.74 -12.99
CA PRO A 17 -1.87 -16.59 -13.37
C PRO A 17 -0.78 -16.80 -12.30
N SER A 18 -0.94 -16.26 -11.08
CA SER A 18 0.04 -16.52 -10.01
C SER A 18 -0.07 -17.96 -9.52
N THR A 19 1.07 -18.59 -9.27
CA THR A 19 1.13 -19.98 -8.78
C THR A 19 1.73 -20.10 -7.38
N PHE A 20 2.31 -19.03 -6.83
CA PHE A 20 3.05 -19.10 -5.57
C PHE A 20 2.39 -18.32 -4.43
N ALA A 21 2.12 -17.02 -4.60
CA ALA A 21 1.50 -16.18 -3.57
C ALA A 21 0.39 -15.26 -4.10
N ASN A 22 -0.58 -14.95 -3.24
CA ASN A 22 -1.53 -13.86 -3.47
C ASN A 22 -0.94 -12.53 -2.97
N SER A 23 -1.74 -11.45 -2.91
CA SER A 23 -1.24 -10.13 -2.50
C SER A 23 -0.85 -10.03 -1.02
N GLY A 24 -1.18 -11.02 -0.19
CA GLY A 24 -0.82 -11.05 1.24
C GLY A 24 -1.46 -9.93 2.05
N LEU A 25 -2.53 -9.30 1.55
CA LEU A 25 -3.17 -8.18 2.21
C LEU A 25 -4.20 -8.68 3.21
N GLU A 26 -4.08 -8.20 4.44
CA GLU A 26 -5.05 -8.43 5.50
C GLU A 26 -5.45 -7.09 6.13
N MET A 27 -6.69 -7.02 6.62
CA MET A 27 -7.16 -5.92 7.45
C MET A 27 -7.79 -6.49 8.70
N LEU A 28 -7.41 -5.94 9.85
CA LEU A 28 -7.99 -6.27 11.14
C LEU A 28 -8.70 -5.05 11.73
N SER A 29 -9.90 -5.24 12.27
CA SER A 29 -10.71 -4.17 12.82
C SER A 29 -11.33 -4.54 14.17
N ARG A 30 -11.44 -3.52 15.03
CA ARG A 30 -12.25 -3.60 16.27
C ARG A 30 -13.75 -3.55 15.99
N HIS A 31 -14.13 -2.99 14.85
CA HIS A 31 -15.51 -2.77 14.43
C HIS A 31 -15.88 -3.73 13.29
N PRO A 32 -17.18 -4.06 13.11
CA PRO A 32 -17.62 -4.98 12.06
C PRO A 32 -17.19 -4.54 10.67
N ILE A 33 -16.54 -5.44 9.94
CA ILE A 33 -16.32 -5.30 8.50
C ILE A 33 -17.58 -5.83 7.81
N VAL A 34 -18.36 -4.94 7.18
CA VAL A 34 -19.67 -5.27 6.61
C VAL A 34 -19.60 -5.59 5.13
N ARG A 35 -18.53 -5.15 4.45
CA ARG A 35 -18.27 -5.40 3.03
C ARG A 35 -16.77 -5.42 2.80
N SER A 36 -16.28 -6.33 1.96
CA SER A 36 -14.88 -6.36 1.54
C SER A 36 -14.76 -6.77 0.08
N ARG A 37 -13.74 -6.26 -0.61
CA ARG A 37 -13.44 -6.57 -2.00
C ARG A 37 -11.94 -6.60 -2.23
N ALA A 38 -11.43 -7.73 -2.67
CA ALA A 38 -10.08 -7.82 -3.22
C ALA A 38 -10.07 -7.40 -4.70
N MET A 39 -9.02 -6.71 -5.12
CA MET A 39 -8.76 -6.30 -6.49
C MET A 39 -7.38 -6.80 -6.89
N VAL A 40 -7.24 -7.18 -8.16
CA VAL A 40 -5.98 -7.58 -8.78
C VAL A 40 -5.58 -6.50 -9.76
N PHE A 41 -4.30 -6.12 -9.78
CA PHE A 41 -3.83 -5.11 -10.74
C PHE A 41 -3.74 -5.66 -12.14
N GLN A 42 -4.12 -4.84 -13.12
CA GLN A 42 -4.01 -5.19 -14.55
C GLN A 42 -2.57 -5.05 -15.03
N ARG A 43 -1.79 -4.20 -14.38
CA ARG A 43 -0.36 -4.03 -14.67
C ARG A 43 0.48 -4.51 -13.49
N GLN A 44 1.36 -5.45 -13.78
CA GLN A 44 2.40 -5.93 -12.86
C GLN A 44 3.67 -6.16 -13.66
N ALA A 45 4.82 -6.24 -13.00
CA ALA A 45 6.03 -6.63 -13.70
C ALA A 45 5.89 -8.08 -14.20
N TRP A 46 6.40 -8.36 -15.40
CA TRP A 46 6.17 -9.63 -16.11
C TRP A 46 6.52 -10.87 -15.28
N PHE A 47 7.58 -10.80 -14.46
CA PHE A 47 8.01 -11.89 -13.60
C PHE A 47 7.11 -12.04 -12.37
N GLU A 48 6.56 -10.95 -11.83
CA GLU A 48 5.66 -11.01 -10.66
C GLU A 48 4.42 -11.84 -10.98
N TRP A 49 3.88 -11.75 -12.19
CA TRP A 49 2.69 -12.50 -12.59
C TRP A 49 2.73 -14.00 -12.28
N SER A 50 3.91 -14.62 -12.34
CA SER A 50 4.07 -16.05 -12.06
C SER A 50 4.23 -16.37 -10.57
N PHE A 51 4.71 -15.40 -9.76
CA PHE A 51 5.09 -15.60 -8.36
C PHE A 51 4.14 -14.93 -7.36
N VAL A 52 3.67 -13.73 -7.64
CA VAL A 52 2.87 -12.92 -6.73
C VAL A 52 1.75 -12.25 -7.50
N GLN A 53 0.52 -12.41 -7.03
CA GLN A 53 -0.62 -11.67 -7.53
C GLN A 53 -0.78 -10.37 -6.72
N ARG A 54 -0.14 -9.29 -7.16
CA ARG A 54 -0.30 -7.97 -6.53
C ARG A 54 -1.73 -7.45 -6.70
N GLY A 55 -2.15 -6.67 -5.73
CA GLY A 55 -3.53 -6.19 -5.68
C GLY A 55 -3.76 -5.19 -4.57
N ALA A 56 -5.04 -4.92 -4.36
CA ALA A 56 -5.57 -4.03 -3.35
C ALA A 56 -6.67 -4.74 -2.58
N LEU A 57 -6.81 -4.43 -1.30
CA LEU A 57 -7.91 -4.90 -0.46
C LEU A 57 -8.73 -3.70 -0.03
N MET A 58 -10.03 -3.73 -0.28
CA MET A 58 -10.97 -2.70 0.15
C MET A 58 -11.91 -3.28 1.20
N ALA A 59 -12.23 -2.50 2.23
CA ALA A 59 -13.18 -2.89 3.27
C ALA A 59 -14.06 -1.71 3.70
N GLU A 60 -15.30 -1.99 4.04
CA GLU A 60 -16.21 -1.06 4.69
C GLU A 60 -16.40 -1.51 6.15
N VAL A 61 -16.17 -0.58 7.06
CA VAL A 61 -16.23 -0.79 8.51
C VAL A 61 -17.38 0.00 9.10
N ALA A 62 -18.31 -0.68 9.77
CA ALA A 62 -19.42 -0.06 10.47
C ALA A 62 -18.99 0.41 11.86
N CYS A 63 -18.94 1.72 12.06
CA CYS A 63 -18.50 2.37 13.30
C CYS A 63 -19.70 2.85 14.14
N PRO A 64 -19.48 3.19 15.43
CA PRO A 64 -20.54 3.73 16.27
C PRO A 64 -21.15 5.02 15.70
N GLY A 65 -22.45 5.19 15.89
CA GLY A 65 -23.24 6.30 15.36
C GLY A 65 -23.59 6.15 13.89
N ASP A 66 -23.79 4.91 13.42
CA ASP A 66 -24.13 4.54 12.04
C ASP A 66 -23.15 5.04 10.97
N ARG A 67 -21.93 5.38 11.38
CA ARG A 67 -20.87 5.84 10.48
C ARG A 67 -20.23 4.68 9.74
N LYS A 68 -19.87 4.92 8.49
CA LYS A 68 -19.18 3.97 7.60
C LYS A 68 -17.82 4.51 7.21
N ILE A 69 -16.79 3.71 7.43
CA ILE A 69 -15.42 4.02 7.00
C ILE A 69 -15.05 3.04 5.89
N ALA A 70 -14.71 3.57 4.71
CA ALA A 70 -14.12 2.81 3.64
C ALA A 70 -12.59 2.86 3.75
N VAL A 71 -11.94 1.70 3.69
CA VAL A 71 -10.48 1.57 3.78
C VAL A 71 -9.99 0.83 2.55
N LEU A 72 -8.91 1.33 1.93
CA LEU A 72 -8.12 0.67 0.91
C LEU A 72 -6.74 0.36 1.49
N ASN A 73 -6.37 -0.91 1.60
CA ASN A 73 -5.03 -1.37 1.88
C ASN A 73 -4.36 -1.79 0.56
N ILE A 74 -3.15 -1.32 0.31
CA ILE A 74 -2.43 -1.55 -0.94
C ILE A 74 -0.98 -1.89 -0.68
N HIS A 75 -0.45 -2.80 -1.50
CA HIS A 75 0.98 -3.11 -1.56
C HIS A 75 1.37 -3.24 -3.04
N THR A 76 1.91 -2.17 -3.60
CA THR A 76 2.27 -2.10 -5.03
C THR A 76 3.56 -2.87 -5.33
N THR A 77 3.87 -3.02 -6.61
CA THR A 77 5.14 -3.56 -7.09
C THR A 77 6.29 -2.73 -6.51
N PRO A 78 7.32 -3.35 -5.91
CA PRO A 78 8.52 -2.65 -5.48
C PRO A 78 9.22 -2.05 -6.69
N GLY A 79 9.89 -0.91 -6.53
CA GLY A 79 10.63 -0.25 -7.61
C GLY A 79 11.51 -1.23 -8.40
N THR A 80 11.74 -0.95 -9.69
CA THR A 80 12.52 -1.79 -10.63
C THR A 80 13.93 -2.14 -10.14
N GLU A 81 14.37 -1.55 -9.04
CA GLU A 81 15.47 -1.99 -8.17
C GLU A 81 15.41 -3.48 -7.79
N VAL A 82 14.22 -4.13 -7.83
CA VAL A 82 14.06 -5.58 -7.65
C VAL A 82 14.51 -6.40 -8.87
N LEU A 83 14.32 -5.86 -10.07
CA LEU A 83 14.72 -6.49 -11.33
C LEU A 83 16.23 -6.42 -11.60
N GLU A 84 16.84 -5.26 -11.33
CA GLU A 84 18.25 -5.04 -11.67
C GLU A 84 19.23 -5.97 -10.96
N SER A 85 18.90 -6.41 -9.73
CA SER A 85 19.75 -7.34 -8.98
C SER A 85 19.73 -8.78 -9.49
N GLY A 86 18.72 -9.17 -10.28
CA GLY A 86 18.65 -10.50 -10.87
C GLY A 86 19.30 -10.61 -12.25
N VAL A 87 19.44 -9.49 -12.97
CA VAL A 87 19.82 -9.46 -14.39
C VAL A 87 21.10 -8.63 -14.67
N GLY A 88 21.78 -8.13 -13.63
CA GLY A 88 23.09 -7.50 -13.76
C GLY A 88 23.12 -6.15 -14.48
N VAL A 89 21.96 -5.55 -14.76
CA VAL A 89 21.88 -4.23 -15.41
C VAL A 89 22.01 -3.15 -14.33
N ARG A 90 23.23 -2.63 -14.14
CA ARG A 90 23.48 -1.45 -13.31
C ARG A 90 23.08 -0.20 -14.07
N THR A 91 21.95 0.42 -13.77
CA THR A 91 21.72 1.82 -14.14
C THR A 91 22.02 2.73 -12.94
N GLN A 92 22.82 3.78 -13.17
CA GLN A 92 23.34 4.68 -12.12
C GLN A 92 22.32 5.71 -11.61
N ALA A 93 21.11 5.74 -12.16
CA ALA A 93 20.02 6.60 -11.71
C ALA A 93 18.83 5.71 -11.39
N ARG A 94 18.46 5.63 -10.10
CA ARG A 94 17.31 4.85 -9.63
C ARG A 94 16.08 5.29 -10.42
N PRO A 95 15.54 4.46 -11.34
CA PRO A 95 14.36 4.84 -12.06
C PRO A 95 13.24 4.98 -11.04
N PRO A 96 12.40 6.01 -11.16
CA PRO A 96 11.19 6.08 -10.36
C PRO A 96 10.32 4.83 -10.68
N ASN A 97 9.37 4.44 -9.82
CA ASN A 97 8.54 3.22 -9.98
C ASN A 97 7.23 3.47 -10.79
N PRO A 98 7.24 3.41 -12.14
CA PRO A 98 6.07 3.77 -12.94
C PRO A 98 4.96 2.73 -12.82
N ILE A 99 5.29 1.46 -12.61
CA ILE A 99 4.30 0.39 -12.44
C ILE A 99 3.54 0.62 -11.15
N GLY A 100 4.23 0.90 -10.05
CA GLY A 100 3.61 1.24 -8.78
C GLY A 100 2.67 2.44 -8.91
N LEU A 101 3.05 3.49 -9.64
CA LEU A 101 2.16 4.63 -9.90
C LEU A 101 0.88 4.21 -10.65
N VAL A 102 0.99 3.40 -11.71
CA VAL A 102 -0.20 2.95 -12.45
C VAL A 102 -1.10 2.08 -11.58
N GLN A 103 -0.53 1.18 -10.77
CA GLN A 103 -1.30 0.38 -9.81
C GLN A 103 -2.04 1.24 -8.79
N MET A 104 -1.40 2.30 -8.28
CA MET A 104 -2.07 3.28 -7.41
C MET A 104 -3.23 3.96 -8.13
N MET A 105 -3.07 4.35 -9.40
CA MET A 105 -4.15 4.97 -10.18
C MET A 105 -5.33 4.01 -10.39
N GLU A 106 -5.05 2.74 -10.71
CA GLU A 106 -6.06 1.68 -10.82
C GLU A 106 -6.81 1.48 -9.49
N ALA A 107 -6.08 1.44 -8.37
CA ALA A 107 -6.66 1.26 -7.04
C ALA A 107 -7.53 2.45 -6.61
N LEU A 108 -7.07 3.68 -6.86
CA LEU A 108 -7.83 4.89 -6.50
C LEU A 108 -9.14 4.98 -7.28
N GLU A 109 -9.15 4.57 -8.56
CA GLU A 109 -10.39 4.56 -9.35
C GLU A 109 -11.37 3.49 -8.84
N ALA A 110 -10.88 2.26 -8.58
CA ALA A 110 -11.73 1.22 -8.01
C ALA A 110 -12.25 1.57 -6.61
N PHE A 111 -11.45 2.26 -5.81
CA PHE A 111 -11.81 2.67 -4.45
C PHE A 111 -12.83 3.80 -4.44
N LYS A 112 -12.76 4.73 -5.40
CA LYS A 112 -13.79 5.77 -5.57
C LYS A 112 -15.18 5.15 -5.71
N ASP A 113 -15.31 4.12 -6.56
CA ASP A 113 -16.59 3.42 -6.76
C ASP A 113 -16.99 2.61 -5.53
N PHE A 114 -16.03 1.91 -4.91
CA PHE A 114 -16.28 1.11 -3.71
C PHE A 114 -16.75 1.98 -2.55
N ALA A 115 -16.12 3.13 -2.33
CA ALA A 115 -16.36 4.01 -1.20
C ALA A 115 -17.58 4.93 -1.34
N GLY A 116 -18.42 4.73 -2.38
CA GLY A 116 -19.65 5.48 -2.56
C GLY A 116 -20.55 5.40 -1.31
N GLY A 117 -20.79 6.56 -0.69
CA GLY A 117 -21.63 6.68 0.52
C GLY A 117 -20.93 6.38 1.85
N ALA A 118 -19.59 6.28 1.88
CA ALA A 118 -18.83 6.24 3.13
C ALA A 118 -18.70 7.65 3.73
N ASP A 119 -18.73 7.74 5.07
CA ASP A 119 -18.52 8.99 5.81
C ASP A 119 -17.05 9.39 5.91
N GLN A 120 -16.15 8.41 5.78
CA GLN A 120 -14.71 8.61 5.75
C GLN A 120 -14.06 7.61 4.81
N ARG A 121 -13.02 8.07 4.11
CA ARG A 121 -12.21 7.28 3.18
C ARG A 121 -10.75 7.30 3.62
N ILE A 122 -10.14 6.12 3.63
CA ILE A 122 -8.74 5.92 4.02
C ILE A 122 -8.07 5.06 2.96
N VAL A 123 -6.90 5.48 2.49
CA VAL A 123 -6.01 4.70 1.63
C VAL A 123 -4.69 4.55 2.34
N CYS A 124 -4.23 3.33 2.58
CA CYS A 124 -3.01 3.08 3.34
C CYS A 124 -2.26 1.85 2.84
N GLY A 125 -0.99 1.74 3.22
CA GLY A 125 -0.14 0.57 2.95
C GLY A 125 1.19 0.97 2.33
N ASP A 126 1.89 -0.02 1.80
CA ASP A 126 3.18 0.16 1.14
C ASP A 126 2.97 0.55 -0.33
N PHE A 127 3.14 1.83 -0.62
CA PHE A 127 2.93 2.34 -1.98
C PHE A 127 4.16 2.12 -2.86
N ASN A 128 5.31 1.69 -2.30
CA ASN A 128 6.59 1.61 -2.99
C ASN A 128 6.90 2.85 -3.85
N LEU A 129 6.49 4.03 -3.36
CA LEU A 129 6.71 5.34 -3.97
C LEU A 129 7.32 6.24 -2.91
N ALA A 130 8.59 6.60 -3.10
CA ALA A 130 9.28 7.49 -2.18
C ALA A 130 8.63 8.89 -2.19
N LYS A 131 8.50 9.49 -1.01
CA LYS A 131 7.79 10.76 -0.81
C LYS A 131 8.36 11.94 -1.59
N ASP A 132 9.66 11.92 -1.84
CA ASP A 132 10.42 12.90 -2.62
C ASP A 132 10.40 12.61 -4.14
N SER A 133 9.74 11.54 -4.58
CA SER A 133 9.68 11.16 -5.99
C SER A 133 8.63 11.97 -6.79
N PRO A 134 8.86 12.25 -8.08
CA PRO A 134 7.86 12.89 -8.95
C PRO A 134 6.58 12.04 -9.13
N PHE A 135 6.67 10.72 -8.95
CA PHE A 135 5.51 9.84 -9.00
C PHE A 135 4.64 9.94 -7.76
N PHE A 136 5.24 10.10 -6.57
CA PHE A 136 4.45 10.39 -5.38
C PHE A 136 3.76 11.75 -5.50
N ALA A 137 4.43 12.78 -6.03
CA ALA A 137 3.77 14.06 -6.30
C ALA A 137 2.56 13.90 -7.26
N THR A 138 2.71 13.09 -8.31
CA THR A 138 1.64 12.77 -9.27
C THR A 138 0.47 12.04 -8.58
N LEU A 139 0.78 11.05 -7.73
CA LEU A 139 -0.20 10.35 -6.91
C LEU A 139 -0.98 11.32 -6.01
N ILE A 140 -0.30 12.23 -5.32
CA ILE A 140 -0.93 13.21 -4.44
C ILE A 140 -1.87 14.15 -5.21
N LEU A 141 -1.50 14.57 -6.43
CA LEU A 141 -2.40 15.36 -7.29
C LEU A 141 -3.69 14.59 -7.62
N LYS A 142 -3.60 13.30 -7.99
CA LYS A 142 -4.79 12.45 -8.21
C LYS A 142 -5.58 12.26 -6.92
N ALA A 143 -4.93 11.97 -5.80
CA ALA A 143 -5.59 11.76 -4.51
C ALA A 143 -6.38 13.01 -4.07
N ARG A 144 -5.79 14.20 -4.21
CA ARG A 144 -6.45 15.49 -3.93
C ARG A 144 -7.67 15.73 -4.83
N SER A 145 -7.62 15.31 -6.09
CA SER A 145 -8.80 15.38 -6.97
C SER A 145 -9.98 14.51 -6.50
N LEU A 146 -9.72 13.54 -5.61
CA LEU A 146 -10.72 12.72 -4.94
C LEU A 146 -11.06 13.22 -3.52
N GLY A 147 -10.49 14.35 -3.10
CA GLY A 147 -10.64 14.90 -1.75
C GLY A 147 -9.83 14.16 -0.69
N LEU A 148 -8.82 13.37 -1.07
CA LEU A 148 -7.91 12.70 -0.15
C LEU A 148 -6.64 13.54 0.03
N GLU A 149 -6.14 13.61 1.26
CA GLU A 149 -4.91 14.30 1.63
C GLU A 149 -3.92 13.34 2.29
N ASP A 150 -2.62 13.63 2.15
CA ASP A 150 -1.57 12.93 2.89
C ASP A 150 -1.65 13.30 4.37
N CYS A 151 -1.98 12.32 5.20
CA CYS A 151 -2.16 12.54 6.63
C CYS A 151 -0.84 12.76 7.38
N PHE A 152 0.30 12.38 6.79
CA PHE A 152 1.60 12.43 7.45
C PHE A 152 2.68 12.99 6.52
N PRO A 153 2.60 14.26 6.09
CA PRO A 153 3.56 14.86 5.17
C PRO A 153 5.01 14.86 5.69
N ALA A 154 5.21 14.75 7.01
CA ALA A 154 6.51 14.70 7.68
C ALA A 154 6.82 13.33 8.31
N SER A 155 6.30 12.22 7.76
CA SER A 155 6.62 10.87 8.25
C SER A 155 8.13 10.61 8.30
N PRO A 156 8.62 9.91 9.35
CA PRO A 156 9.97 9.37 9.33
C PRO A 156 10.10 8.29 8.25
N PRO A 157 11.33 7.93 7.85
CA PRO A 157 11.58 6.81 6.94
C PRO A 157 10.95 5.51 7.46
N THR A 158 10.38 4.74 6.54
CA THR A 158 9.76 3.44 6.81
C THR A 158 10.54 2.28 6.20
N PHE A 159 11.62 2.58 5.47
CA PHE A 159 12.50 1.63 4.82
C PHE A 159 13.93 2.18 4.68
N GLY A 160 14.92 1.28 4.66
CA GLY A 160 16.33 1.58 4.49
C GLY A 160 17.05 2.06 5.77
N CYS A 161 16.43 1.96 6.94
CA CYS A 161 17.08 2.32 8.21
C CYS A 161 18.08 1.22 8.62
N THR A 162 19.21 1.61 9.20
CA THR A 162 20.30 0.69 9.56
C THR A 162 20.23 0.18 10.99
N ASP A 163 19.34 0.75 11.78
CA ASP A 163 19.40 0.62 13.24
C ASP A 163 18.56 -0.57 13.73
N GLU A 164 17.79 -1.21 12.85
CA GLU A 164 16.92 -2.35 13.16
C GLU A 164 17.45 -3.67 12.57
N PRO A 165 17.75 -4.69 13.41
CA PRO A 165 18.31 -5.97 12.96
C PRO A 165 17.43 -6.71 11.92
N LEU A 166 16.11 -6.58 12.02
CA LEU A 166 15.15 -7.24 11.12
C LEU A 166 15.13 -6.58 9.74
N GLU A 167 15.24 -5.27 9.68
CA GLU A 167 15.32 -4.52 8.44
C GLU A 167 16.61 -4.84 7.67
N VAL A 168 17.73 -5.07 8.38
CA VAL A 168 19.01 -5.48 7.76
C VAL A 168 18.90 -6.82 7.03
N LEU A 169 18.07 -7.75 7.50
CA LEU A 169 17.89 -9.08 6.88
C LEU A 169 17.07 -9.01 5.59
N LEU A 170 16.12 -8.09 5.50
CA LEU A 170 15.21 -7.95 4.35
C LEU A 170 15.65 -6.85 3.37
N THR A 171 16.50 -5.93 3.82
CA THR A 171 17.02 -4.83 3.01
C THR A 171 18.26 -5.28 2.25
N LYS A 172 18.21 -5.12 0.92
CA LYS A 172 19.34 -5.40 0.04
C LYS A 172 20.54 -4.55 0.46
N PRO A 173 21.78 -5.05 0.37
CA PRO A 173 22.96 -4.29 0.76
C PRO A 173 23.06 -2.88 0.15
N LYS A 174 22.59 -2.70 -1.10
CA LYS A 174 22.59 -1.41 -1.81
C LYS A 174 21.56 -0.39 -1.28
N ASP A 175 20.58 -0.86 -0.52
CA ASP A 175 19.47 -0.04 -0.01
C ASP A 175 19.63 0.24 1.51
N ARG A 176 20.63 -0.38 2.17
CA ARG A 176 20.96 -0.13 3.57
C ARG A 176 21.52 1.27 3.75
N GLY A 177 21.01 2.00 4.73
CA GLY A 177 21.43 3.37 5.01
C GLY A 177 20.91 4.37 3.99
N VAL A 178 19.92 3.97 3.19
CA VAL A 178 19.25 4.86 2.24
C VAL A 178 17.78 4.99 2.64
N PRO A 179 17.49 5.81 3.67
CA PRO A 179 16.16 5.93 4.22
C PRO A 179 15.16 6.45 3.17
N LYS A 180 13.99 5.80 3.11
CA LYS A 180 12.87 6.14 2.23
C LYS A 180 11.56 6.09 3.03
N VAL A 181 10.58 6.91 2.65
CA VAL A 181 9.20 6.81 3.14
C VAL A 181 8.38 6.14 2.04
N LEU A 182 8.03 4.87 2.23
CA LEU A 182 7.32 4.05 1.25
C LEU A 182 5.89 3.72 1.69
N ASP A 183 5.64 3.74 3.00
CA ASP A 183 4.33 3.52 3.60
C ASP A 183 3.63 4.85 3.82
N HIS A 184 2.39 4.95 3.34
CA HIS A 184 1.64 6.19 3.36
C HIS A 184 0.21 5.96 3.83
N VAL A 185 -0.41 7.05 4.30
CA VAL A 185 -1.83 7.09 4.65
C VAL A 185 -2.42 8.35 4.04
N LEU A 186 -3.44 8.18 3.20
CA LEU A 186 -4.24 9.25 2.62
C LEU A 186 -5.67 9.16 3.18
N SER A 187 -6.27 10.30 3.55
CA SER A 187 -7.65 10.34 4.01
C SER A 187 -8.33 11.66 3.68
N ASP A 188 -9.65 11.65 3.62
CA ASP A 188 -10.48 12.85 3.49
C ASP A 188 -10.87 13.47 4.84
N ALA A 189 -10.43 12.87 5.94
CA ALA A 189 -10.56 13.40 7.28
C ALA A 189 -9.20 13.36 8.01
N PRO A 190 -8.92 14.31 8.90
CA PRO A 190 -7.69 14.30 9.70
C PRO A 190 -7.57 13.00 10.51
N CYS A 191 -6.45 12.30 10.36
CA CYS A 191 -6.12 11.17 11.22
C CYS A 191 -5.50 11.70 12.53
N ALA A 192 -6.17 11.49 13.67
CA ALA A 192 -5.72 11.99 14.97
C ALA A 192 -4.33 11.47 15.40
N SER A 193 -3.94 10.29 14.92
CA SER A 193 -2.56 9.78 15.03
C SER A 193 -2.38 8.51 14.20
N ALA A 194 -1.29 8.40 13.44
CA ALA A 194 -0.62 7.12 13.20
C ALA A 194 0.62 7.12 14.10
N ARG A 195 0.75 6.09 14.92
CA ARG A 195 1.98 5.85 15.69
C ARG A 195 2.58 4.58 15.13
N VAL A 196 3.84 4.64 14.70
CA VAL A 196 4.67 3.45 14.59
C VAL A 196 5.02 3.10 16.04
N GLU A 197 4.30 2.16 16.64
CA GLU A 197 4.72 1.60 17.91
C GLU A 197 5.91 0.68 17.62
N ALA A 198 7.07 0.99 18.19
CA ALA A 198 8.18 0.04 18.21
C ALA A 198 7.70 -1.21 18.97
N LEU A 199 7.73 -2.36 18.30
CA LEU A 199 7.41 -3.66 18.90
C LEU A 199 8.52 -4.14 19.83
#